data_AF-A0A7V7X3P8-F1
#
_entry.id   AF-A0A7V7X3P8-F1
#
_cell.length_a   1.000
_cell.length_b   1.000
_cell.length_c   1.000
_cell.angle_alpha   90.00
_cell.angle_beta   90.00
_cell.angle_gamma   90.00
#
_symmetry.space_group_name_H-M   'P 1'
#
loop_
_entity.id
_entity.type
_entity.pdbx_description
1 polymer ?
#
loop_
_entity_poly.entity_id
_entity_poly.type
_entity_poly.pdbx_seq_one_letter_code
_entity_poly.pdbx_strand_id
1 'polypeptide(L)'
;MEPSQLKKYIQFRKLCIKNSEDALRAAELLHGQNVNHILFHLCVLALEELGKIFVGWYQLNAKEKWDKEKLNIPIDDHVKKLFWAIWGPSFTREKITKVQIEDINKLATELHSKRLYALYTDLDDSIPSSAKISDSEAMNYLGRVKARLELIKHEGEIIEELEDSVKKNMEWFIAATNDEEYRKFIFGDTSQAKLAELGDVKSWVQWLQEYFNKEEQHNITTLKTELEKGKKLTHELDGMPKWKIKFTIFTPSHSIRSQNFRTFNEKNNFIKFNRGGDNHTLIIEVIISNQTPIQGIWQHGWTVCKVLVASLNVGTNGIFYWNIPVDSKKYFDKIFDLENKKELKGELIVNENFNWQEKKLVLGEDGLFLTFLVFRYFSSVLGSKEFEPVDDYATGLSMFAKSDIHLRFEHQAFFQFFMAFEKALMINEKIDMGESLVKEAYKQIYKYEIDESEFKKVFSIGEQMKAGVAHLQVTEVNVIEMKQYVGLYFVTLATRKFGSESN
;
A
#
# COMPACT_ATOMS: atom_id res chain seq x y z
N MET A 1 8.31 -1.15 36.52
CA MET A 1 6.93 -1.19 36.02
C MET A 1 6.04 -0.70 37.15
N GLU A 2 4.97 0.06 36.89
CA GLU A 2 4.08 0.50 37.98
C GLU A 2 3.41 -0.72 38.66
N PRO A 3 3.31 -0.78 39.99
CA PRO A 3 2.72 -1.93 40.70
C PRO A 3 1.30 -2.28 40.23
N SER A 4 0.53 -1.27 39.78
CA SER A 4 -0.81 -1.44 39.24
C SER A 4 -0.85 -2.13 37.87
N GLN A 5 0.18 -1.94 37.02
CA GLN A 5 0.32 -2.58 35.71
C GLN A 5 0.75 -4.05 35.86
N LEU A 6 1.67 -4.33 36.78
CA LEU A 6 2.10 -5.69 37.10
C LEU A 6 0.91 -6.54 37.59
N LYS A 7 0.06 -5.98 38.46
CA LYS A 7 -1.15 -6.68 38.92
C LYS A 7 -2.12 -7.01 37.77
N LYS A 8 -2.32 -6.07 36.84
CA LYS A 8 -3.13 -6.30 35.63
C LYS A 8 -2.53 -7.38 34.73
N TYR A 9 -1.20 -7.39 34.56
CA TYR A 9 -0.51 -8.43 33.79
C TYR A 9 -0.68 -9.81 34.41
N ILE A 10 -0.47 -9.95 35.72
CA ILE A 10 -0.60 -11.23 36.42
C ILE A 10 -2.02 -11.77 36.24
N GLN A 11 -3.03 -10.91 36.31
CA GLN A 11 -4.42 -11.29 36.03
C GLN A 11 -4.61 -11.70 34.57
N PHE A 12 -4.07 -10.95 33.61
CA PHE A 12 -4.12 -11.27 32.18
C PHE A 12 -3.46 -12.62 31.88
N ARG A 13 -2.26 -12.88 32.40
CA ARG A 13 -1.56 -14.17 32.29
C ARG A 13 -2.41 -15.33 32.81
N LYS A 14 -3.04 -15.17 33.98
CA LYS A 14 -3.95 -16.20 34.55
C LYS A 14 -5.13 -16.49 33.62
N LEU A 15 -5.71 -15.47 32.99
CA LEU A 15 -6.81 -15.63 32.03
C LEU A 15 -6.34 -16.36 30.76
N CYS A 16 -5.19 -16.00 30.19
CA CYS A 16 -4.64 -16.69 29.01
C CYS A 16 -4.32 -18.17 29.29
N ILE A 17 -3.73 -18.48 30.45
CA ILE A 17 -3.46 -19.87 30.85
C ILE A 17 -4.77 -20.65 30.97
N LYS A 18 -5.78 -20.07 31.65
CA LYS A 18 -7.09 -20.70 31.80
C LYS A 18 -7.80 -20.92 30.45
N ASN A 19 -7.78 -19.93 29.56
CA ASN A 19 -8.36 -20.08 28.23
C ASN A 19 -7.65 -21.16 27.40
N SER A 20 -6.33 -21.24 27.51
CA SER A 20 -5.52 -22.31 26.88
C SER A 20 -5.87 -23.69 27.44
N GLU A 21 -6.04 -23.81 28.76
CA GLU A 21 -6.54 -25.03 29.42
C GLU A 21 -7.92 -25.43 28.93
N ASP A 22 -8.86 -24.48 28.87
CA ASP A 22 -10.24 -24.72 28.43
C ASP A 22 -10.27 -25.20 26.97
N ALA A 23 -9.49 -24.57 26.09
CA ALA A 23 -9.34 -24.96 24.69
C ALA A 23 -8.69 -26.35 24.56
N LEU A 24 -7.64 -26.66 25.34
CA LEU A 24 -7.00 -27.97 25.32
C LEU A 24 -7.94 -29.07 25.84
N ARG A 25 -8.69 -28.81 26.92
CA ARG A 25 -9.70 -29.77 27.43
C ARG A 25 -10.79 -30.03 26.40
N ALA A 26 -11.26 -29.00 25.70
CA ALA A 26 -12.21 -29.17 24.61
C ALA A 26 -11.60 -29.98 23.46
N ALA A 27 -10.33 -29.74 23.10
CA ALA A 27 -9.63 -30.51 22.08
C ALA A 27 -9.50 -32.01 22.47
N GLU A 28 -9.19 -32.31 23.74
CA GLU A 28 -9.12 -33.67 24.28
C GLU A 28 -10.47 -34.40 24.20
N LEU A 29 -11.60 -33.71 24.44
CA LEU A 29 -12.94 -34.29 24.32
C LEU A 29 -13.33 -34.64 22.88
N LEU A 30 -12.78 -33.93 21.90
CA LEU A 30 -13.02 -34.16 20.48
C LEU A 30 -12.12 -35.24 19.88
N HIS A 31 -11.17 -35.77 20.66
CA HIS A 31 -10.29 -36.82 20.21
C HIS A 31 -11.07 -38.10 19.86
N GLY A 32 -10.82 -38.66 18.67
CA GLY A 32 -11.53 -39.85 18.18
C GLY A 32 -12.96 -39.61 17.68
N GLN A 33 -13.45 -38.36 17.69
CA GLN A 33 -14.81 -38.01 17.23
C GLN A 33 -14.89 -37.67 15.72
N ASN A 34 -13.86 -38.02 14.94
CA ASN A 34 -13.76 -37.72 13.50
C ASN A 34 -13.90 -36.22 13.13
N VAL A 35 -13.44 -35.34 14.02
CA VAL A 35 -13.44 -33.87 13.84
C VAL A 35 -12.06 -33.27 14.11
N ASN A 36 -11.01 -33.91 13.59
CA ASN A 36 -9.61 -33.56 13.82
C ASN A 36 -9.26 -32.11 13.46
N HIS A 37 -9.91 -31.54 12.45
CA HIS A 37 -9.78 -30.12 12.10
C HIS A 37 -10.19 -29.16 13.22
N ILE A 38 -11.26 -29.47 13.98
CA ILE A 38 -11.71 -28.66 15.11
C ILE A 38 -10.76 -28.83 16.30
N LEU A 39 -10.36 -30.07 16.58
CA LEU A 39 -9.33 -30.36 17.58
C LEU A 39 -8.05 -29.56 17.29
N PHE A 40 -7.56 -29.62 16.05
CA PHE A 40 -6.40 -28.85 15.61
C PHE A 40 -6.61 -27.34 15.80
N HIS A 41 -7.76 -26.80 15.43
CA HIS A 41 -8.07 -25.39 15.63
C HIS A 41 -7.99 -24.98 17.11
N LEU A 42 -8.54 -25.80 18.01
CA LEU A 42 -8.48 -25.57 19.44
C LEU A 42 -7.04 -25.64 19.97
N CYS A 43 -6.21 -26.54 19.45
CA CYS A 43 -4.78 -26.57 19.76
C CYS A 43 -4.07 -25.29 19.31
N VAL A 44 -4.34 -24.80 18.10
CA VAL A 44 -3.75 -23.53 17.61
C VAL A 44 -4.21 -22.34 18.44
N LEU A 45 -5.50 -22.28 18.79
CA LEU A 45 -6.05 -21.25 19.68
C LEU A 45 -5.39 -21.29 21.07
N ALA A 46 -5.21 -22.48 21.63
CA ALA A 46 -4.53 -22.66 22.92
C ALA A 46 -3.09 -22.14 22.87
N LEU A 47 -2.35 -22.37 21.77
CA LEU A 47 -1.02 -21.79 21.56
C LEU A 47 -1.07 -20.28 21.43
N GLU A 48 -2.02 -19.72 20.67
CA GLU A 48 -2.16 -18.27 20.55
C GLU A 48 -2.37 -17.58 21.90
N GLU A 49 -3.20 -18.15 22.79
CA GLU A 49 -3.39 -17.65 24.15
C GLU A 49 -2.09 -17.67 24.96
N LEU A 50 -1.28 -18.73 24.83
CA LEU A 50 0.03 -18.80 25.48
C LEU A 50 1.02 -17.79 24.90
N GLY A 51 0.97 -17.54 23.59
CA GLY A 51 1.78 -16.52 22.92
C GLY A 51 1.44 -15.10 23.36
N LYS A 52 0.15 -14.81 23.61
CA LYS A 52 -0.31 -13.51 24.13
C LYS A 52 0.35 -13.12 25.44
N ILE A 53 0.70 -14.09 26.29
CA ILE A 53 1.40 -13.85 27.56
C ILE A 53 2.71 -13.09 27.30
N PHE A 54 3.52 -13.58 26.36
CA PHE A 54 4.80 -12.97 25.99
C PHE A 54 4.59 -11.60 25.33
N VAL A 55 3.68 -11.52 24.35
CA VAL A 55 3.36 -10.24 23.68
C VAL A 55 2.92 -9.18 24.70
N GLY A 56 2.04 -9.53 25.63
CA GLY A 56 1.56 -8.65 26.70
C GLY A 56 2.64 -8.26 27.71
N TRP A 57 3.54 -9.18 28.06
CA TRP A 57 4.67 -8.89 28.95
C TRP A 57 5.60 -7.84 28.34
N TYR A 58 5.91 -8.00 27.06
CA TYR A 58 6.74 -7.09 26.30
C TYR A 58 6.07 -5.72 26.14
N GLN A 59 4.77 -5.67 25.84
CA GLN A 59 4.01 -4.42 25.73
C GLN A 59 4.05 -3.59 27.02
N LEU A 60 3.89 -4.23 28.19
CA LEU A 60 3.86 -3.52 29.47
C LEU A 60 5.23 -2.99 29.91
N ASN A 61 6.30 -3.50 29.32
CA ASN A 61 7.66 -3.01 29.55
C ASN A 61 8.11 -1.97 28.53
N ALA A 62 7.32 -1.65 27.49
CA ALA A 62 7.64 -0.58 26.56
C ALA A 62 7.41 0.81 27.19
N LYS A 63 8.34 1.76 26.97
CA LYS A 63 8.23 3.15 27.47
C LYS A 63 7.19 4.00 26.76
N GLU A 64 6.85 3.65 25.52
CA GLU A 64 5.85 4.39 24.76
C GLU A 64 4.44 4.01 25.24
N LYS A 65 3.67 5.02 25.68
CA LYS A 65 2.23 4.88 25.83
C LYS A 65 1.61 4.78 24.44
N TRP A 66 1.44 3.56 23.97
CA TRP A 66 0.79 3.30 22.70
C TRP A 66 -0.64 3.83 22.69
N ASP A 67 -1.03 4.36 21.53
CA ASP A 67 -2.43 4.63 21.24
C ASP A 67 -3.22 3.31 21.24
N LYS A 68 -4.47 3.34 21.71
CA LYS A 68 -5.31 2.12 21.84
C LYS A 68 -5.46 1.38 20.51
N GLU A 69 -5.47 2.12 19.39
CA GLU A 69 -5.59 1.55 18.05
C GLU A 69 -4.36 0.74 17.62
N LYS A 70 -3.14 1.16 18.03
CA LYS A 70 -1.90 0.42 17.73
C LYS A 70 -1.70 -0.78 18.67
N LEU A 71 -2.41 -0.83 19.80
CA LEU A 71 -2.40 -1.94 20.76
C LEU A 71 -3.11 -3.20 20.20
N ASN A 72 -4.09 -3.03 19.30
CA ASN A 72 -4.81 -4.14 18.67
C ASN A 72 -3.96 -4.87 17.61
N ILE A 73 -3.05 -4.15 16.92
CA ILE A 73 -2.30 -4.67 15.77
C ILE A 73 -1.44 -5.92 16.11
N PRO A 74 -0.70 -6.00 17.25
CA PRO A 74 0.09 -7.18 17.58
C PRO A 74 -0.70 -8.32 18.23
N ILE A 75 -1.89 -8.05 18.77
CA ILE A 75 -2.74 -9.07 19.42
C ILE A 75 -3.57 -9.82 18.38
N ASP A 76 -3.89 -9.17 17.26
CA ASP A 76 -4.59 -9.76 16.12
C ASP A 76 -3.65 -10.49 15.14
N ASP A 77 -2.32 -10.28 15.25
CA ASP A 77 -1.32 -11.02 14.47
C ASP A 77 -1.16 -12.48 14.98
N HIS A 78 -1.87 -13.39 14.31
CA HIS A 78 -1.88 -14.82 14.62
C HIS A 78 -0.50 -15.47 14.51
N VAL A 79 0.29 -15.13 13.48
CA VAL A 79 1.61 -15.70 13.25
C VAL A 79 2.57 -15.26 14.36
N LYS A 80 2.54 -13.98 14.74
CA LYS A 80 3.35 -13.45 15.85
C LYS A 80 3.02 -14.13 17.18
N LYS A 81 1.73 -14.34 17.50
CA LYS A 81 1.33 -15.08 18.70
C LYS A 81 1.87 -16.51 18.70
N LEU A 82 1.74 -17.22 17.58
CA LEU A 82 2.23 -18.60 17.44
C LEU A 82 3.75 -18.69 17.55
N PHE A 83 4.46 -17.75 16.93
CA PHE A 83 5.92 -17.63 17.05
C PHE A 83 6.35 -17.51 18.51
N TRP A 84 5.74 -16.59 19.27
CA TRP A 84 6.02 -16.42 20.70
C TRP A 84 5.57 -17.61 21.55
N ALA A 85 4.48 -18.27 21.16
CA ALA A 85 4.01 -19.50 21.80
C ALA A 85 4.95 -20.70 21.58
N ILE A 86 5.84 -20.64 20.60
CA ILE A 86 6.87 -21.67 20.37
C ILE A 86 8.17 -21.23 21.07
N TRP A 87 8.63 -20.01 20.83
CA TRP A 87 9.97 -19.56 21.23
C TRP A 87 10.07 -18.86 22.59
N GLY A 88 9.00 -18.23 23.09
CA GLY A 88 9.05 -17.31 24.25
C GLY A 88 9.77 -17.79 25.53
N PRO A 89 9.62 -19.04 25.98
CA PRO A 89 10.30 -19.63 27.14
C PRO A 89 11.79 -19.86 26.99
N SER A 90 12.21 -20.15 25.76
CA SER A 90 13.63 -20.30 25.42
C SER A 90 14.26 -18.95 25.10
N PHE A 91 13.43 -17.92 24.88
CA PHE A 91 13.87 -16.55 24.66
C PHE A 91 14.67 -16.09 25.89
N THR A 92 15.95 -15.79 25.68
CA THR A 92 17.00 -15.47 26.67
C THR A 92 17.59 -16.62 27.48
N ARG A 93 17.05 -17.86 27.40
CA ARG A 93 17.53 -19.01 28.20
C ARG A 93 18.36 -20.02 27.43
N GLU A 94 18.18 -20.14 26.11
CA GLU A 94 18.86 -21.14 25.29
C GLU A 94 19.65 -20.51 24.14
N LYS A 95 20.77 -21.15 23.77
CA LYS A 95 21.46 -20.83 22.51
C LYS A 95 20.64 -21.36 21.34
N ILE A 96 20.35 -20.49 20.39
CA ILE A 96 19.52 -20.85 19.23
C ILE A 96 20.33 -20.85 17.93
N THR A 97 20.12 -21.87 17.11
CA THR A 97 20.75 -22.03 15.79
C THR A 97 19.88 -21.45 14.68
N LYS A 98 20.49 -21.17 13.52
CA LYS A 98 19.80 -20.65 12.33
C LYS A 98 18.61 -21.53 11.92
N VAL A 99 18.86 -22.84 11.87
CA VAL A 99 17.86 -23.86 11.51
C VAL A 99 16.66 -23.79 12.46
N GLN A 100 16.91 -23.66 13.76
CA GLN A 100 15.84 -23.60 14.76
C GLN A 100 14.93 -22.37 14.59
N ILE A 101 15.45 -21.20 14.22
CA ILE A 101 14.60 -20.01 14.05
C ILE A 101 13.81 -20.05 12.75
N GLU A 102 14.46 -20.46 11.65
CA GLU A 102 13.79 -20.66 10.37
C GLU A 102 12.66 -21.68 10.53
N ASP A 103 12.92 -22.77 11.27
CA ASP A 103 11.91 -23.79 11.60
C ASP A 103 10.77 -23.22 12.46
N ILE A 104 11.06 -22.36 13.45
CA ILE A 104 10.02 -21.74 14.29
C ILE A 104 9.14 -20.78 13.47
N ASN A 105 9.74 -19.92 12.64
CA ASN A 105 9.01 -18.99 11.78
C ASN A 105 8.15 -19.72 10.74
N LYS A 106 8.75 -20.73 10.10
CA LYS A 106 8.06 -21.60 9.14
C LYS A 106 6.90 -22.32 9.82
N LEU A 107 7.13 -22.91 10.99
CA LEU A 107 6.10 -23.60 11.75
C LEU A 107 4.95 -22.67 12.18
N ALA A 108 5.24 -21.45 12.65
CA ALA A 108 4.21 -20.48 13.02
C ALA A 108 3.33 -20.07 11.83
N THR A 109 3.97 -19.85 10.66
CA THR A 109 3.29 -19.51 9.41
C THR A 109 2.46 -20.68 8.87
N GLU A 110 3.03 -21.89 8.89
CA GLU A 110 2.36 -23.12 8.47
C GLU A 110 1.16 -23.44 9.36
N LEU A 111 1.28 -23.27 10.68
CA LEU A 111 0.17 -23.46 11.62
C LEU A 111 -0.99 -22.52 11.32
N HIS A 112 -0.72 -21.24 11.05
CA HIS A 112 -1.76 -20.27 10.73
C HIS A 112 -2.43 -20.58 9.38
N SER A 113 -1.64 -20.79 8.33
CA SER A 113 -2.17 -21.14 6.99
C SER A 113 -2.98 -22.45 7.03
N LYS A 114 -2.48 -23.47 7.75
CA LYS A 114 -3.17 -24.75 7.90
C LYS A 114 -4.45 -24.63 8.74
N ARG A 115 -4.49 -23.71 9.72
CA ARG A 115 -5.71 -23.40 10.48
C ARG A 115 -6.78 -22.84 9.56
N LEU A 116 -6.45 -21.92 8.66
CA LEU A 116 -7.40 -21.37 7.68
C LEU A 116 -7.88 -22.47 6.73
N TYR A 117 -6.93 -23.22 6.16
CA TYR A 117 -7.23 -24.32 5.24
C TYR A 117 -8.14 -25.40 5.85
N ALA A 118 -7.90 -25.79 7.10
CA ALA A 118 -8.67 -26.83 7.77
C ALA A 118 -10.00 -26.33 8.36
N LEU A 119 -10.15 -25.03 8.60
CA LEU A 119 -11.36 -24.46 9.21
C LEU A 119 -12.41 -24.09 8.15
N TYR A 120 -11.98 -23.50 7.04
CA TYR A 120 -12.87 -23.04 5.98
C TYR A 120 -12.92 -24.06 4.83
N THR A 121 -14.02 -24.00 4.09
CA THR A 121 -14.20 -24.75 2.84
C THR A 121 -14.19 -23.74 1.70
N ASP A 122 -13.28 -23.96 0.75
CA ASP A 122 -13.14 -23.15 -0.46
C ASP A 122 -13.85 -23.83 -1.64
N LEU A 123 -14.18 -23.05 -2.68
CA LEU A 123 -14.91 -23.55 -3.86
C LEU A 123 -14.16 -24.67 -4.60
N ASP A 124 -12.83 -24.68 -4.51
CA ASP A 124 -11.95 -25.64 -5.18
C ASP A 124 -11.62 -26.87 -4.32
N ASP A 125 -12.17 -26.98 -3.12
CA ASP A 125 -11.89 -28.11 -2.23
C ASP A 125 -12.48 -29.42 -2.74
N SER A 126 -11.63 -30.44 -2.83
CA SER A 126 -12.03 -31.82 -3.19
C SER A 126 -12.16 -32.75 -1.98
N ILE A 127 -11.85 -32.28 -0.77
CA ILE A 127 -11.94 -33.03 0.48
C ILE A 127 -12.66 -32.24 1.57
N PRO A 128 -13.48 -32.88 2.42
CA PRO A 128 -14.13 -32.20 3.53
C PRO A 128 -13.12 -31.80 4.59
N SER A 129 -13.40 -30.71 5.32
CA SER A 129 -12.52 -30.18 6.38
C SER A 129 -12.12 -31.22 7.43
N SER A 130 -13.02 -32.15 7.78
CA SER A 130 -12.74 -33.25 8.71
C SER A 130 -11.62 -34.19 8.26
N ALA A 131 -11.36 -34.29 6.96
CA ALA A 131 -10.31 -35.13 6.37
C ALA A 131 -9.00 -34.37 6.10
N LYS A 132 -8.98 -33.03 6.25
CA LYS A 132 -7.79 -32.20 5.98
C LYS A 132 -6.69 -32.35 7.05
N ILE A 133 -7.01 -32.89 8.23
CA ILE A 133 -6.07 -33.15 9.33
C ILE A 133 -6.17 -34.63 9.71
N SER A 134 -5.04 -35.33 9.65
CA SER A 134 -4.96 -36.74 10.04
C SER A 134 -4.98 -36.95 11.56
N ASP A 135 -5.35 -38.16 12.02
CA ASP A 135 -5.36 -38.51 13.44
C ASP A 135 -3.97 -38.36 14.09
N SER A 136 -2.92 -38.77 13.38
CA SER A 136 -1.54 -38.69 13.87
C SER A 136 -1.08 -37.25 14.04
N GLU A 137 -1.44 -36.36 13.12
CA GLU A 137 -1.17 -34.94 13.22
C GLU A 137 -1.95 -34.30 14.37
N ALA A 138 -3.24 -34.61 14.50
CA ALA A 138 -4.06 -34.11 15.60
C ALA A 138 -3.49 -34.50 16.97
N MET A 139 -3.07 -35.76 17.14
CA MET A 139 -2.39 -36.22 18.36
C MET A 139 -1.06 -35.50 18.61
N ASN A 140 -0.26 -35.27 17.57
CA ASN A 140 1.01 -34.56 17.68
C ASN A 140 0.81 -33.14 18.21
N TYR A 141 -0.12 -32.39 17.63
CA TYR A 141 -0.43 -31.04 18.09
C TYR A 141 -0.99 -31.03 19.50
N LEU A 142 -1.91 -31.93 19.83
CA LEU A 142 -2.45 -32.05 21.18
C LEU A 142 -1.33 -32.30 22.22
N GLY A 143 -0.40 -33.20 21.93
CA GLY A 143 0.78 -33.45 22.75
C GLY A 143 1.68 -32.22 22.90
N ARG A 144 1.94 -31.49 21.81
CA ARG A 144 2.75 -30.26 21.83
C ARG A 144 2.13 -29.16 22.69
N VAL A 145 0.84 -28.90 22.53
CA VAL A 145 0.13 -27.89 23.32
C VAL A 145 0.12 -28.24 24.79
N LYS A 146 -0.12 -29.53 25.12
CA LYS A 146 -0.09 -30.02 26.49
C LYS A 146 1.27 -29.82 27.14
N ALA A 147 2.35 -30.27 26.49
CA ALA A 147 3.71 -30.06 26.96
C ALA A 147 4.00 -28.57 27.16
N ARG A 148 3.51 -27.72 26.26
CA ARG A 148 3.73 -26.28 26.31
C ARG A 148 3.01 -25.59 27.46
N LEU A 149 1.76 -25.96 27.68
CA LEU A 149 0.94 -25.44 28.76
C LEU A 149 1.53 -25.80 30.13
N GLU A 150 1.98 -27.05 30.29
CA GLU A 150 2.64 -27.49 31.52
C GLU A 150 3.95 -26.74 31.77
N LEU A 151 4.75 -26.49 30.73
CA LEU A 151 5.96 -25.69 30.86
C LEU A 151 5.67 -24.27 31.40
N ILE A 152 4.66 -23.59 30.87
CA ILE A 152 4.28 -22.23 31.32
C ILE A 152 3.72 -22.23 32.76
N LYS A 153 3.03 -23.30 33.17
CA LYS A 153 2.59 -23.44 34.57
C LYS A 153 3.77 -23.60 35.53
N HIS A 154 4.82 -24.31 35.10
CA HIS A 154 6.02 -24.55 35.89
C HIS A 154 7.00 -23.37 35.93
N GLU A 155 6.89 -22.39 35.02
CA GLU A 155 7.74 -21.18 35.01
C GLU A 155 7.57 -20.25 36.24
N GLY A 156 6.63 -20.55 37.15
CA GLY A 156 6.44 -19.79 38.40
C GLY A 156 5.70 -18.46 38.22
N GLU A 157 5.61 -17.68 39.30
CA GLU A 157 5.21 -16.27 39.23
C GLU A 157 6.38 -15.44 38.71
N ILE A 158 6.11 -14.41 37.90
CA ILE A 158 7.17 -13.52 37.43
C ILE A 158 7.59 -12.62 38.60
N ILE A 159 8.69 -12.97 39.26
CA ILE A 159 9.15 -12.31 40.50
C ILE A 159 10.31 -11.35 40.24
N GLU A 160 11.08 -11.54 39.16
CA GLU A 160 12.29 -10.75 38.91
C GLU A 160 12.01 -9.48 38.11
N GLU A 161 12.45 -8.34 38.67
CA GLU A 161 12.77 -7.17 37.87
C GLU A 161 13.90 -7.56 36.90
N LEU A 162 13.61 -7.54 35.60
CA LEU A 162 14.65 -7.63 34.58
C LEU A 162 15.70 -6.55 34.86
N GLU A 163 16.98 -6.91 34.81
CA GLU A 163 18.08 -5.94 34.85
C GLU A 163 17.80 -4.79 33.87
N ASP A 164 18.06 -3.55 34.29
CA ASP A 164 17.76 -2.35 33.48
C ASP A 164 18.37 -2.41 32.07
N SER A 165 19.53 -3.06 31.92
CA SER A 165 20.19 -3.27 30.62
C SER A 165 19.38 -4.19 29.69
N VAL A 166 18.84 -5.29 30.21
CA VAL A 166 18.00 -6.25 29.48
C VAL A 166 16.68 -5.60 29.12
N LYS A 167 16.10 -4.85 30.07
CA LYS A 167 14.86 -4.11 29.86
C LYS A 167 15.00 -3.08 28.73
N LYS A 168 16.06 -2.26 28.73
CA LYS A 168 16.33 -1.28 27.66
C LYS A 168 16.52 -1.94 26.30
N ASN A 169 17.19 -3.10 26.26
CA ASN A 169 17.41 -3.82 25.01
C ASN A 169 16.12 -4.40 24.44
N MET A 170 15.27 -4.96 25.30
CA MET A 170 13.97 -5.46 24.90
C MET A 170 13.00 -4.34 24.51
N GLU A 171 12.99 -3.23 25.24
CA GLU A 171 12.24 -2.01 24.90
C GLU A 171 12.54 -1.56 23.46
N TRP A 172 13.83 -1.45 23.12
CA TRP A 172 14.24 -1.07 21.77
C TRP A 172 13.86 -2.14 20.73
N PHE A 173 14.10 -3.42 21.00
CA PHE A 173 13.81 -4.50 20.06
C PHE A 173 12.34 -4.55 19.69
N ILE A 174 11.46 -4.39 20.69
CA ILE A 174 10.02 -4.35 20.46
C ILE A 174 9.68 -3.16 19.57
N ALA A 175 10.13 -1.95 19.92
CA ALA A 175 9.90 -0.75 19.10
C ALA A 175 10.36 -0.96 17.65
N ALA A 176 11.57 -1.49 17.46
CA ALA A 176 12.14 -1.80 16.15
C ALA A 176 11.31 -2.83 15.37
N THR A 177 10.81 -3.89 16.00
CA THR A 177 9.96 -4.88 15.31
C THR A 177 8.56 -4.40 14.94
N ASN A 178 8.14 -3.21 15.40
CA ASN A 178 6.88 -2.60 14.98
C ASN A 178 7.05 -1.63 13.81
N ASP A 179 8.28 -1.18 13.54
CA ASP A 179 8.61 -0.51 12.30
C ASP A 179 8.74 -1.56 11.18
N GLU A 180 8.06 -1.33 10.04
CA GLU A 180 7.97 -2.33 8.98
C GLU A 180 9.34 -2.62 8.34
N GLU A 181 10.19 -1.59 8.19
CA GLU A 181 11.50 -1.69 7.57
C GLU A 181 12.47 -2.43 8.50
N TYR A 182 12.49 -2.05 9.78
CA TYR A 182 13.34 -2.68 10.78
C TYR A 182 12.91 -4.13 11.00
N ARG A 183 11.60 -4.41 11.03
CA ARG A 183 11.06 -5.77 11.11
C ARG A 183 11.56 -6.66 9.97
N LYS A 184 11.52 -6.19 8.72
CA LYS A 184 12.00 -6.95 7.56
C LYS A 184 13.48 -7.31 7.69
N PHE A 185 14.31 -6.40 8.19
CA PHE A 185 15.72 -6.67 8.41
C PHE A 185 15.94 -7.62 9.61
N ILE A 186 15.30 -7.36 10.75
CA ILE A 186 15.44 -8.14 11.99
C ILE A 186 15.11 -9.60 11.74
N PHE A 187 14.05 -9.88 10.99
CA PHE A 187 13.63 -11.24 10.63
C PHE A 187 14.18 -11.73 9.29
N GLY A 188 15.05 -10.96 8.64
CA GLY A 188 15.71 -11.32 7.40
C GLY A 188 17.00 -12.13 7.59
N ASP A 189 17.46 -12.74 6.50
CA ASP A 189 18.57 -13.71 6.50
C ASP A 189 19.85 -13.22 7.18
N THR A 190 20.22 -11.95 6.97
CA THR A 190 21.44 -11.35 7.53
C THR A 190 21.39 -11.29 9.06
N SER A 191 20.29 -10.79 9.61
CA SER A 191 20.09 -10.69 11.05
C SER A 191 19.97 -12.08 11.68
N GLN A 192 19.27 -13.00 11.03
CA GLN A 192 19.10 -14.37 11.51
C GLN A 192 20.41 -15.16 11.48
N ALA A 193 21.24 -15.00 10.45
CA ALA A 193 22.59 -15.56 10.42
C ALA A 193 23.45 -15.01 11.57
N LYS A 194 23.30 -13.73 11.91
CA LYS A 194 24.04 -13.11 13.01
C LYS A 194 23.58 -13.61 14.38
N LEU A 195 22.28 -13.81 14.58
CA LEU A 195 21.74 -14.44 15.78
C LEU A 195 22.30 -15.85 15.95
N ALA A 196 22.36 -16.64 14.87
CA ALA A 196 22.93 -17.97 14.91
C ALA A 196 24.44 -17.98 15.21
N GLU A 197 25.20 -17.01 14.68
CA GLU A 197 26.63 -16.82 14.97
C GLU A 197 26.87 -16.51 16.45
N LEU A 198 26.10 -15.56 17.00
CA LEU A 198 26.24 -15.12 18.38
C LEU A 198 25.71 -16.17 19.38
N GLY A 199 24.68 -16.92 18.97
CA GLY A 199 24.00 -17.92 19.78
C GLY A 199 23.37 -17.33 21.05
N ASP A 200 23.28 -16.01 21.18
CA ASP A 200 22.72 -15.33 22.35
C ASP A 200 21.83 -14.17 21.88
N VAL A 201 20.58 -14.21 22.32
CA VAL A 201 19.56 -13.21 21.98
C VAL A 201 19.93 -11.84 22.55
N LYS A 202 20.52 -11.77 23.75
CA LYS A 202 20.91 -10.49 24.36
C LYS A 202 21.99 -9.82 23.52
N SER A 203 23.04 -10.55 23.17
CA SER A 203 24.12 -10.08 22.31
C SER A 203 23.62 -9.72 20.90
N TRP A 204 22.67 -10.47 20.35
CA TRP A 204 22.10 -10.19 19.05
C TRP A 204 21.26 -8.91 19.03
N VAL A 205 20.40 -8.70 20.05
CA VAL A 205 19.63 -7.44 20.16
C VAL A 205 20.55 -6.24 20.32
N GLN A 206 21.63 -6.38 21.09
CA GLN A 206 22.65 -5.33 21.20
C GLN A 206 23.36 -5.09 19.86
N TRP A 207 23.73 -6.15 19.14
CA TRP A 207 24.29 -6.02 17.80
C TRP A 207 23.32 -5.33 16.83
N LEU A 208 22.03 -5.65 16.88
CA LEU A 208 21.00 -4.98 16.07
C LEU A 208 20.95 -3.48 16.39
N GLN A 209 20.94 -3.10 17.66
CA GLN A 209 21.01 -1.68 18.05
C GLN A 209 22.25 -1.00 17.48
N GLU A 210 23.42 -1.62 17.63
CA GLU A 210 24.67 -1.07 17.12
C GLU A 210 24.67 -0.99 15.59
N TYR A 211 24.09 -1.98 14.91
CA TYR A 211 23.95 -2.01 13.46
C TYR A 211 23.08 -0.85 12.98
N PHE A 212 21.86 -0.72 13.51
CA PHE A 212 20.97 0.37 13.12
C PHE A 212 21.50 1.75 13.52
N ASN A 213 22.13 1.88 14.69
CA ASN A 213 22.77 3.14 15.08
C ASN A 213 23.94 3.48 14.13
N LYS A 214 24.74 2.49 13.71
CA LYS A 214 25.81 2.70 12.73
C LYS A 214 25.26 3.08 11.36
N GLU A 215 24.23 2.39 10.88
CA GLU A 215 23.55 2.72 9.63
C GLU A 215 22.91 4.11 9.70
N GLU A 216 22.25 4.47 10.79
CA GLU A 216 21.68 5.80 10.99
C GLU A 216 22.77 6.87 11.01
N GLN A 217 23.87 6.66 11.74
CA GLN A 217 25.01 7.58 11.74
C GLN A 217 25.68 7.66 10.36
N HIS A 218 25.77 6.55 9.64
CA HIS A 218 26.30 6.52 8.28
C HIS A 218 25.38 7.28 7.32
N ASN A 219 24.06 7.12 7.45
CA ASN A 219 23.05 7.82 6.67
C ASN A 219 23.04 9.32 6.97
N ILE A 220 23.12 9.71 8.24
CA ILE A 220 23.26 11.11 8.67
C ILE A 220 24.56 11.70 8.13
N THR A 221 25.68 10.97 8.22
CA THR A 221 26.99 11.44 7.75
C THR A 221 27.01 11.58 6.23
N THR A 222 26.45 10.61 5.51
CA THR A 222 26.29 10.64 4.06
C THR A 222 25.38 11.79 3.65
N LEU A 223 24.23 11.97 4.31
CA LEU A 223 23.32 13.08 4.08
C LEU A 223 24.03 14.43 4.31
N LYS A 224 24.75 14.60 5.42
CA LYS A 224 25.54 15.81 5.70
C LYS A 224 26.58 16.07 4.61
N THR A 225 27.31 15.04 4.20
CA THR A 225 28.31 15.12 3.12
C THR A 225 27.65 15.56 1.80
N GLU A 226 26.48 15.01 1.47
CA GLU A 226 25.74 15.37 0.26
C GLU A 226 25.13 16.79 0.34
N LEU A 227 24.64 17.20 1.52
CA LEU A 227 24.17 18.56 1.78
C LEU A 227 25.30 19.59 1.61
N GLU A 228 26.51 19.27 2.06
CA GLU A 228 27.70 20.12 1.92
C GLU A 228 28.23 20.16 0.47
N LYS A 229 28.23 19.01 -0.23
CA LYS A 229 28.58 18.93 -1.66
C LYS A 229 27.67 19.76 -2.55
N GLY A 230 26.40 19.95 -2.17
CA GLY A 230 25.44 20.79 -2.89
C GLY A 230 25.89 22.25 -3.13
N LYS A 231 27.02 22.69 -2.55
CA LYS A 231 27.64 24.00 -2.79
C LYS A 231 28.77 23.99 -3.83
N LYS A 232 29.26 22.84 -4.28
CA LYS A 232 30.38 22.71 -5.23
C LYS A 232 30.09 21.62 -6.27
N LEU A 233 29.36 21.97 -7.32
CA LEU A 233 29.26 21.11 -8.50
C LEU A 233 30.59 21.24 -9.29
N THR A 234 31.38 20.18 -9.34
CA THR A 234 32.57 20.09 -10.20
C THR A 234 32.16 19.56 -11.57
N HIS A 235 32.57 20.25 -12.64
CA HIS A 235 32.22 19.98 -14.04
C HIS A 235 32.63 18.59 -14.57
N GLU A 236 33.42 17.79 -13.84
CA GLU A 236 34.02 16.55 -14.35
C GLU A 236 33.09 15.33 -14.37
N LEU A 237 31.92 15.38 -13.72
CA LEU A 237 30.95 14.25 -13.67
C LEU A 237 29.56 14.63 -14.22
N ASP A 238 29.47 15.60 -15.12
CA ASP A 238 28.20 16.15 -15.58
C ASP A 238 27.27 15.08 -16.22
N GLY A 239 26.04 14.98 -15.68
CA GLY A 239 24.94 14.20 -16.28
C GLY A 239 24.86 12.72 -15.90
N MET A 240 25.74 12.19 -15.03
CA MET A 240 25.69 10.78 -14.64
C MET A 240 24.50 10.47 -13.71
N PRO A 241 23.83 9.31 -13.87
CA PRO A 241 22.81 8.82 -12.94
C PRO A 241 23.31 8.76 -11.50
N LYS A 242 22.54 9.29 -10.55
CA LYS A 242 22.89 9.22 -9.12
C LYS A 242 21.73 8.87 -8.23
N TRP A 243 20.59 9.52 -8.42
CA TRP A 243 19.43 9.31 -7.58
C TRP A 243 18.40 8.46 -8.32
N LYS A 244 17.74 7.58 -7.59
CA LYS A 244 16.60 6.82 -8.10
C LYS A 244 15.41 7.04 -7.18
N ILE A 245 14.35 7.59 -7.73
CA ILE A 245 13.06 7.72 -7.04
C ILE A 245 12.15 6.63 -7.58
N LYS A 246 11.61 5.82 -6.69
CA LYS A 246 10.63 4.79 -7.00
C LYS A 246 9.29 5.18 -6.38
N PHE A 247 8.23 5.18 -7.18
CA PHE A 247 6.88 5.42 -6.70
C PHE A 247 5.90 4.47 -7.37
N THR A 248 4.75 4.30 -6.72
CA THR A 248 3.70 3.38 -7.15
C THR A 248 2.44 4.17 -7.47
N ILE A 249 1.80 3.82 -8.58
CA ILE A 249 0.49 4.33 -8.97
C ILE A 249 -0.43 3.15 -9.29
N PHE A 250 -1.72 3.41 -9.21
CA PHE A 250 -2.78 2.45 -9.43
C PHE A 250 -3.66 2.89 -10.60
N THR A 251 -4.27 1.93 -11.29
CA THR A 251 -5.19 2.20 -12.40
C THR A 251 -6.39 1.27 -12.38
N PRO A 252 -7.62 1.80 -12.27
CA PRO A 252 -8.83 1.00 -12.50
C PRO A 252 -9.10 0.79 -14.00
N SER A 253 -8.46 1.58 -14.87
CA SER A 253 -8.80 1.61 -16.30
C SER A 253 -7.99 0.62 -17.15
N HIS A 254 -6.77 0.25 -16.73
CA HIS A 254 -5.85 -0.56 -17.52
C HIS A 254 -5.35 -1.78 -16.76
N SER A 255 -5.11 -2.86 -17.49
CA SER A 255 -4.28 -3.97 -17.03
C SER A 255 -2.81 -3.77 -17.38
N ILE A 256 -1.93 -4.13 -16.44
CA ILE A 256 -0.48 -3.93 -16.49
C ILE A 256 0.22 -5.27 -16.73
N ARG A 257 1.03 -5.36 -17.79
CA ARG A 257 1.76 -6.57 -18.18
C ARG A 257 3.24 -6.27 -18.35
N SER A 258 4.10 -6.99 -17.63
CA SER A 258 5.55 -6.71 -17.61
C SER A 258 6.21 -6.75 -18.99
N GLN A 259 5.74 -7.63 -19.89
CA GLN A 259 6.28 -7.76 -21.24
C GLN A 259 6.15 -6.46 -22.06
N ASN A 260 5.11 -5.65 -21.81
CA ASN A 260 4.84 -4.43 -22.55
C ASN A 260 5.85 -3.31 -22.26
N PHE A 261 6.62 -3.43 -21.16
CA PHE A 261 7.59 -2.42 -20.76
C PHE A 261 9.01 -2.73 -21.22
N ARG A 262 9.27 -3.92 -21.76
CA ARG A 262 10.63 -4.35 -22.08
C ARG A 262 11.29 -3.43 -23.10
N THR A 263 10.67 -3.27 -24.27
CA THR A 263 11.17 -2.41 -25.35
C THR A 263 11.37 -0.96 -24.87
N PHE A 264 10.40 -0.46 -24.10
CA PHE A 264 10.45 0.90 -23.56
C PHE A 264 11.62 1.06 -22.57
N ASN A 265 11.74 0.16 -21.60
CA ASN A 265 12.76 0.20 -20.57
C ASN A 265 14.16 -0.01 -21.15
N GLU A 266 14.34 -0.76 -22.23
CA GLU A 266 15.64 -0.91 -22.90
C GLU A 266 16.09 0.41 -23.56
N LYS A 267 15.15 1.22 -24.08
CA LYS A 267 15.45 2.47 -24.78
C LYS A 267 15.52 3.70 -23.87
N ASN A 268 14.79 3.71 -22.75
CA ASN A 268 14.68 4.89 -21.89
C ASN A 268 15.55 4.77 -20.63
N ASN A 269 16.59 5.59 -20.49
CA ASN A 269 17.49 5.56 -19.31
C ASN A 269 17.05 6.46 -18.15
N PHE A 270 15.98 7.24 -18.35
CA PHE A 270 15.48 8.22 -17.39
C PHE A 270 14.29 7.69 -16.59
N ILE A 271 13.37 6.99 -17.25
CA ILE A 271 12.16 6.42 -16.65
C ILE A 271 12.08 4.92 -16.96
N LYS A 272 11.76 4.12 -15.95
CA LYS A 272 11.47 2.68 -16.10
C LYS A 272 10.10 2.36 -15.54
N PHE A 273 9.37 1.47 -16.21
CA PHE A 273 8.07 0.95 -15.77
C PHE A 273 8.16 -0.51 -15.38
N ASN A 274 7.53 -0.87 -14.27
CA ASN A 274 7.48 -2.23 -13.77
C ASN A 274 6.08 -2.55 -13.27
N ARG A 275 5.66 -3.81 -13.40
CA ARG A 275 4.42 -4.28 -12.79
C ARG A 275 4.58 -4.34 -11.26
N GLY A 276 3.54 -3.94 -10.53
CA GLY A 276 3.44 -4.10 -9.08
C GLY A 276 3.00 -5.50 -8.64
N GLY A 277 2.44 -5.60 -7.42
CA GLY A 277 1.98 -6.87 -6.86
C GLY A 277 0.78 -7.48 -7.61
N ASP A 278 -0.05 -6.64 -8.24
CA ASP A 278 -1.24 -7.06 -8.98
C ASP A 278 -1.22 -6.56 -10.45
N ASN A 279 -2.32 -6.77 -11.19
CA ASN A 279 -2.46 -6.35 -12.59
C ASN A 279 -2.88 -4.88 -12.78
N HIS A 280 -3.12 -4.13 -11.71
CA HIS A 280 -3.59 -2.74 -11.71
C HIS A 280 -2.62 -1.77 -11.04
N THR A 281 -1.50 -2.30 -10.53
CA THR A 281 -0.43 -1.55 -9.88
C THR A 281 0.75 -1.39 -10.84
N LEU A 282 1.18 -0.14 -11.03
CA LEU A 282 2.31 0.23 -11.85
C LEU A 282 3.37 0.91 -10.98
N ILE A 283 4.57 0.34 -10.99
CA ILE A 283 5.77 0.88 -10.34
C ILE A 283 6.54 1.69 -11.38
N ILE A 284 6.90 2.91 -11.02
CA ILE A 284 7.69 3.81 -11.86
C ILE A 284 8.99 4.13 -11.14
N GLU A 285 10.10 4.01 -11.86
CA GLU A 285 11.42 4.45 -11.39
C GLU A 285 11.88 5.64 -12.24
N VAL A 286 12.24 6.74 -11.58
CA VAL A 286 12.83 7.94 -12.20
C VAL A 286 14.28 8.03 -11.76
N ILE A 287 15.17 8.10 -12.75
CA ILE A 287 16.62 8.18 -12.56
C ILE A 287 17.04 9.64 -12.76
N ILE A 288 17.60 10.26 -11.72
CA ILE A 288 17.99 11.67 -11.70
C ILE A 288 19.52 11.75 -11.67
N SER A 289 20.06 12.73 -12.41
CA SER A 289 21.50 12.95 -12.48
C SER A 289 22.09 13.49 -11.18
N ASN A 290 23.40 13.33 -11.02
CA ASN A 290 24.19 13.88 -9.94
C ASN A 290 24.22 15.42 -9.87
N GLN A 291 23.74 16.11 -10.91
CA GLN A 291 23.60 17.57 -10.93
C GLN A 291 22.48 18.06 -10.02
N THR A 292 21.49 17.20 -9.72
CA THR A 292 20.45 17.55 -8.77
C THR A 292 20.99 17.41 -7.36
N PRO A 293 21.11 18.51 -6.58
CA PRO A 293 21.56 18.43 -5.20
C PRO A 293 20.49 17.72 -4.37
N ILE A 294 20.88 17.09 -3.25
CA ILE A 294 19.97 16.31 -2.41
C ILE A 294 18.76 17.13 -1.92
N GLN A 295 18.94 18.43 -1.67
CA GLN A 295 17.89 19.37 -1.31
C GLN A 295 16.85 19.56 -2.43
N GLY A 296 17.26 19.42 -3.69
CA GLY A 296 16.40 19.58 -4.86
C GLY A 296 15.68 18.29 -5.28
N ILE A 297 16.11 17.12 -4.78
CA ILE A 297 15.55 15.81 -5.18
C ILE A 297 14.05 15.75 -4.94
N TRP A 298 13.58 16.22 -3.79
CA TRP A 298 12.15 16.16 -3.45
C TRP A 298 11.30 16.93 -4.46
N GLN A 299 11.63 18.19 -4.71
CA GLN A 299 10.86 19.05 -5.62
C GLN A 299 10.99 18.58 -7.07
N HIS A 300 12.20 18.22 -7.50
CA HIS A 300 12.43 17.71 -8.85
C HIS A 300 11.67 16.40 -9.08
N GLY A 301 11.81 15.46 -8.15
CA GLY A 301 11.09 14.18 -8.15
C GLY A 301 9.60 14.38 -8.20
N TRP A 302 9.04 15.16 -7.27
CA TRP A 302 7.61 15.45 -7.24
C TRP A 302 7.09 16.05 -8.56
N THR A 303 7.81 17.01 -9.13
CA THR A 303 7.44 17.66 -10.40
C THR A 303 7.43 16.67 -11.56
N VAL A 304 8.50 15.88 -11.71
CA VAL A 304 8.60 14.85 -12.76
C VAL A 304 7.48 13.83 -12.61
N CYS A 305 7.21 13.37 -11.38
CA CYS A 305 6.17 12.38 -11.12
C CYS A 305 4.77 12.95 -11.44
N LYS A 306 4.47 14.19 -11.03
CA LYS A 306 3.21 14.88 -11.35
C LYS A 306 2.98 14.98 -12.86
N VAL A 307 3.99 15.46 -13.58
CA VAL A 307 3.93 15.60 -15.05
C VAL A 307 3.79 14.24 -15.73
N LEU A 308 4.52 13.23 -15.28
CA LEU A 308 4.45 11.88 -15.85
C LEU A 308 3.09 11.23 -15.64
N VAL A 309 2.51 11.32 -14.43
CA VAL A 309 1.18 10.79 -14.16
C VAL A 309 0.11 11.51 -14.98
N ALA A 310 0.17 12.83 -15.09
CA ALA A 310 -0.73 13.58 -15.96
C ALA A 310 -0.59 13.12 -17.42
N SER A 311 0.65 12.96 -17.90
CA SER A 311 0.94 12.48 -19.27
C SER A 311 0.46 11.06 -19.51
N LEU A 312 0.52 10.20 -18.48
CA LEU A 312 0.01 8.83 -18.55
C LEU A 312 -1.51 8.83 -18.73
N ASN A 313 -2.23 9.63 -17.94
CA ASN A 313 -3.68 9.78 -18.06
C ASN A 313 -4.11 10.36 -19.42
N VAL A 314 -3.31 11.26 -19.99
CA VAL A 314 -3.56 11.87 -21.30
C VAL A 314 -3.27 10.89 -22.43
N GLY A 315 -2.04 10.37 -22.50
CA GLY A 315 -1.58 9.53 -23.61
C GLY A 315 -2.30 8.19 -23.73
N THR A 316 -2.80 7.65 -22.62
CA THR A 316 -3.56 6.38 -22.60
C THR A 316 -5.07 6.59 -22.56
N ASN A 317 -5.52 7.83 -22.40
CA ASN A 317 -6.91 8.17 -22.09
C ASN A 317 -7.50 7.44 -20.86
N GLY A 318 -6.64 6.92 -19.97
CA GLY A 318 -7.02 6.14 -18.80
C GLY A 318 -7.10 6.95 -17.50
N ILE A 319 -7.25 6.24 -16.39
CA ILE A 319 -7.19 6.77 -15.02
C ILE A 319 -5.99 6.14 -14.33
N PHE A 320 -5.02 6.95 -13.96
CA PHE A 320 -3.81 6.55 -13.24
C PHE A 320 -3.55 7.53 -12.10
N TYR A 321 -3.42 7.04 -10.87
CA TYR A 321 -3.17 7.92 -9.73
C TYR A 321 -2.51 7.22 -8.55
N TRP A 322 -1.97 7.97 -7.57
CA TRP A 322 -1.31 7.41 -6.38
C TRP A 322 -2.28 6.74 -5.41
N ASN A 323 -3.55 7.13 -5.40
CA ASN A 323 -4.58 6.59 -4.53
C ASN A 323 -5.85 6.34 -5.35
N ILE A 324 -6.58 5.30 -5.01
CA ILE A 324 -7.93 5.02 -5.53
C ILE A 324 -8.90 5.13 -4.35
N PRO A 325 -10.11 5.68 -4.53
CA PRO A 325 -11.15 5.69 -3.52
C PRO A 325 -11.43 4.28 -2.97
N VAL A 326 -11.35 4.11 -1.65
CA VAL A 326 -11.59 2.82 -0.99
C VAL A 326 -13.09 2.64 -0.69
N ASP A 327 -13.77 3.70 -0.26
CA ASP A 327 -15.19 3.68 0.15
C ASP A 327 -16.11 4.23 -0.95
N SER A 328 -16.19 3.50 -2.06
CA SER A 328 -16.97 3.93 -3.25
C SER A 328 -18.46 3.53 -3.21
N LYS A 329 -18.83 2.46 -2.50
CA LYS A 329 -20.16 1.84 -2.61
C LYS A 329 -21.06 1.95 -1.38
N LYS A 330 -20.51 2.06 -0.17
CA LYS A 330 -21.28 2.11 1.08
C LYS A 330 -20.57 2.93 2.14
N TYR A 331 -21.35 3.64 2.97
CA TYR A 331 -20.87 4.37 4.15
C TYR A 331 -21.40 3.78 5.47
N PHE A 332 -22.17 2.69 5.38
CA PHE A 332 -22.86 2.07 6.51
C PHE A 332 -22.59 0.56 6.56
N ASP A 333 -22.68 0.00 7.77
CA ASP A 333 -22.51 -1.44 7.98
C ASP A 333 -23.79 -2.22 7.70
N LYS A 334 -24.94 -1.69 8.13
CA LYS A 334 -26.27 -2.29 7.93
C LYS A 334 -27.37 -1.24 7.89
N ILE A 335 -28.36 -1.46 7.03
CA ILE A 335 -29.65 -0.76 7.10
C ILE A 335 -30.68 -1.78 7.58
N PHE A 336 -31.38 -1.48 8.67
CA PHE A 336 -32.44 -2.36 9.17
C PHE A 336 -33.78 -1.64 9.06
N ASP A 337 -34.68 -2.22 8.27
CA ASP A 337 -36.06 -1.79 8.12
C ASP A 337 -36.83 -2.21 9.37
N LEU A 338 -37.17 -1.24 10.20
CA LEU A 338 -37.88 -1.46 11.46
C LEU A 338 -39.36 -1.82 11.26
N GLU A 339 -39.96 -1.40 10.14
CA GLU A 339 -41.37 -1.67 9.82
C GLU A 339 -41.55 -3.11 9.37
N ASN A 340 -40.70 -3.54 8.41
CA ASN A 340 -40.75 -4.89 7.87
C ASN A 340 -39.83 -5.88 8.61
N LYS A 341 -39.13 -5.42 9.67
CA LYS A 341 -38.19 -6.19 10.51
C LYS A 341 -37.15 -6.97 9.71
N LYS A 342 -36.59 -6.34 8.67
CA LYS A 342 -35.64 -6.98 7.76
C LYS A 342 -34.42 -6.11 7.53
N GLU A 343 -33.28 -6.74 7.30
CA GLU A 343 -32.08 -6.03 6.86
C GLU A 343 -32.21 -5.68 5.37
N LEU A 344 -31.97 -4.43 5.03
CA LEU A 344 -31.92 -3.94 3.66
C LEU A 344 -30.45 -3.86 3.21
N LYS A 345 -30.19 -4.39 2.02
CA LYS A 345 -28.94 -4.14 1.31
C LYS A 345 -29.14 -2.92 0.41
N GLY A 346 -28.55 -1.80 0.79
CA GLY A 346 -28.40 -0.64 -0.08
C GLY A 346 -26.94 -0.52 -0.49
N GLU A 347 -26.68 -0.20 -1.75
CA GLU A 347 -25.38 0.28 -2.19
C GLU A 347 -25.63 1.54 -3.00
N LEU A 348 -24.71 2.49 -2.92
CA LEU A 348 -24.72 3.59 -3.87
C LEU A 348 -24.46 2.98 -5.25
N ILE A 349 -25.46 3.06 -6.13
CA ILE A 349 -25.25 2.81 -7.56
C ILE A 349 -24.43 4.00 -8.07
N VAL A 350 -23.11 3.94 -7.88
CA VAL A 350 -22.19 4.70 -8.71
C VAL A 350 -22.47 4.23 -10.13
N ASN A 351 -22.78 5.14 -11.05
CA ASN A 351 -23.07 4.77 -12.43
C ASN A 351 -21.90 3.91 -12.97
N GLU A 352 -22.06 2.59 -13.00
CA GLU A 352 -21.11 1.61 -13.54
C GLU A 352 -20.95 1.76 -15.08
N ASN A 353 -21.52 2.81 -15.66
CA ASN A 353 -21.53 3.12 -17.09
C ASN A 353 -20.12 3.29 -17.70
N PHE A 354 -19.09 3.52 -16.88
CA PHE A 354 -17.70 3.37 -17.32
C PHE A 354 -17.13 2.04 -16.81
N ASN A 355 -17.68 0.93 -17.31
CA ASN A 355 -17.16 -0.40 -17.03
C ASN A 355 -15.79 -0.58 -17.71
N TRP A 356 -14.74 -0.10 -17.06
CA TRP A 356 -13.36 -0.26 -17.51
C TRP A 356 -12.98 -1.73 -17.69
N GLN A 357 -13.59 -2.63 -16.90
CA GLN A 357 -13.34 -4.07 -16.99
C GLN A 357 -13.87 -4.65 -18.31
N GLU A 358 -15.00 -4.16 -18.83
CA GLU A 358 -15.50 -4.52 -20.16
C GLU A 358 -14.62 -4.00 -21.29
N LYS A 359 -14.05 -2.79 -21.14
CA LYS A 359 -13.14 -2.20 -22.14
C LYS A 359 -11.81 -2.95 -22.26
N LYS A 360 -11.44 -3.80 -21.29
CA LYS A 360 -10.24 -4.66 -21.28
C LYS A 360 -8.97 -3.94 -21.74
N LEU A 361 -8.80 -2.66 -21.38
CA LEU A 361 -7.67 -1.88 -21.85
C LEU A 361 -6.38 -2.46 -21.26
N VAL A 362 -5.35 -2.54 -22.10
CA VAL A 362 -4.01 -2.99 -21.71
C VAL A 362 -3.07 -1.82 -21.94
N LEU A 363 -2.23 -1.49 -20.94
CA LEU A 363 -1.19 -0.49 -21.16
C LEU A 363 -0.12 -1.07 -22.10
N GLY A 364 -0.25 -0.76 -23.39
CA GLY A 364 0.63 -1.22 -24.47
C GLY A 364 1.66 -0.17 -24.92
N GLU A 365 2.43 -0.52 -25.94
CA GLU A 365 3.50 0.35 -26.48
C GLU A 365 2.96 1.68 -27.04
N ASP A 366 1.81 1.67 -27.73
CA ASP A 366 1.19 2.90 -28.28
C ASP A 366 0.80 3.89 -27.17
N GLY A 367 0.21 3.37 -26.09
CA GLY A 367 -0.14 4.18 -24.93
C GLY A 367 1.09 4.81 -24.28
N LEU A 368 2.18 4.05 -24.15
CA LEU A 368 3.46 4.56 -23.64
C LEU A 368 4.07 5.58 -24.60
N PHE A 369 4.04 5.34 -25.91
CA PHE A 369 4.54 6.28 -26.90
C PHE A 369 3.83 7.64 -26.78
N LEU A 370 2.49 7.65 -26.78
CA LEU A 370 1.70 8.86 -26.61
C LEU A 370 1.96 9.51 -25.24
N THR A 371 2.08 8.73 -24.17
CA THR A 371 2.45 9.23 -22.85
C THR A 371 3.78 9.97 -22.89
N PHE A 372 4.80 9.45 -23.59
CA PHE A 372 6.10 10.12 -23.66
C PHE A 372 6.12 11.33 -24.58
N LEU A 373 5.33 11.31 -25.66
CA LEU A 373 5.12 12.47 -26.52
C LEU A 373 4.49 13.63 -25.72
N VAL A 374 3.46 13.32 -24.93
CA VAL A 374 2.79 14.29 -24.04
C VAL A 374 3.71 14.71 -22.90
N PHE A 375 4.48 13.79 -22.32
CA PHE A 375 5.46 14.09 -21.27
C PHE A 375 6.49 15.10 -21.78
N ARG A 376 7.04 14.89 -22.99
CA ARG A 376 7.96 15.84 -23.64
C ARG A 376 7.30 17.21 -23.84
N TYR A 377 6.02 17.24 -24.26
CA TYR A 377 5.25 18.47 -24.36
C TYR A 377 5.09 19.19 -23.01
N PHE A 378 4.58 18.52 -21.99
CA PHE A 378 4.40 19.10 -20.66
C PHE A 378 5.73 19.55 -20.03
N SER A 379 6.79 18.77 -20.18
CA SER A 379 8.14 19.18 -19.74
C SER A 379 8.65 20.40 -20.48
N SER A 380 8.36 20.54 -21.79
CA SER A 380 8.83 21.69 -22.59
C SER A 380 8.17 23.02 -22.22
N VAL A 381 6.99 22.97 -21.60
CA VAL A 381 6.23 24.15 -21.19
C VAL A 381 6.33 24.41 -19.69
N LEU A 382 6.99 23.53 -18.93
CA LEU A 382 7.14 23.63 -17.48
C LEU A 382 7.76 24.97 -17.07
N GLY A 383 7.15 25.63 -16.09
CA GLY A 383 7.60 26.94 -15.59
C GLY A 383 7.18 28.14 -16.45
N SER A 384 6.44 27.91 -17.54
CA SER A 384 5.83 28.97 -18.36
C SER A 384 4.32 29.08 -18.12
N LYS A 385 3.70 30.14 -18.66
CA LYS A 385 2.23 30.29 -18.66
C LYS A 385 1.52 29.16 -19.40
N GLU A 386 2.19 28.54 -20.39
CA GLU A 386 1.66 27.38 -21.12
C GLU A 386 1.51 26.13 -20.24
N PHE A 387 2.08 26.12 -19.03
CA PHE A 387 1.89 25.03 -18.06
C PHE A 387 0.61 25.15 -17.22
N GLU A 388 -0.01 26.33 -17.14
CA GLU A 388 -1.24 26.51 -16.33
C GLU A 388 -2.36 25.52 -16.69
N PRO A 389 -2.65 25.23 -17.98
CA PRO A 389 -3.63 24.21 -18.34
C PRO A 389 -3.26 22.80 -17.86
N VAL A 390 -1.95 22.47 -17.86
CA VAL A 390 -1.45 21.18 -17.40
C VAL A 390 -1.63 21.03 -15.89
N ASP A 391 -1.41 22.12 -15.15
CA ASP A 391 -1.59 22.16 -13.70
C ASP A 391 -3.07 22.04 -13.30
N ASP A 392 -3.98 22.71 -14.00
CA ASP A 392 -5.43 22.57 -13.84
C ASP A 392 -5.86 21.11 -14.11
N TYR A 393 -5.36 20.49 -15.19
CA TYR A 393 -5.63 19.09 -15.51
C TYR A 393 -5.16 18.14 -14.40
N ALA A 394 -3.94 18.33 -13.90
CA ALA A 394 -3.42 17.54 -12.79
C ALA A 394 -4.21 17.76 -11.49
N THR A 395 -4.72 18.97 -11.25
CA THR A 395 -5.60 19.29 -10.14
C THR A 395 -6.95 18.59 -10.26
N GLY A 396 -7.54 18.59 -11.46
CA GLY A 396 -8.76 17.84 -11.78
C GLY A 396 -8.60 16.34 -11.54
N LEU A 397 -7.48 15.76 -11.97
CA LEU A 397 -7.14 14.36 -11.67
C LEU A 397 -7.06 14.11 -10.16
N SER A 398 -6.44 15.01 -9.42
CA SER A 398 -6.28 14.90 -7.97
C SER A 398 -7.62 14.92 -7.23
N MET A 399 -8.52 15.81 -7.63
CA MET A 399 -9.88 15.91 -7.11
C MET A 399 -10.69 14.67 -7.45
N PHE A 400 -10.62 14.22 -8.71
CA PHE A 400 -11.36 13.04 -9.14
C PHE A 400 -10.91 11.76 -8.43
N ALA A 401 -9.60 11.56 -8.29
CA ALA A 401 -9.04 10.40 -7.60
C ALA A 401 -9.26 10.39 -6.08
N LYS A 402 -9.65 11.55 -5.50
CA LYS A 402 -10.05 11.67 -4.09
C LYS A 402 -11.58 11.69 -3.91
N SER A 403 -12.34 11.50 -4.97
CA SER A 403 -13.80 11.50 -4.91
C SER A 403 -14.31 10.16 -4.37
N ASP A 404 -14.99 10.17 -3.24
CA ASP A 404 -15.59 8.99 -2.62
C ASP A 404 -16.99 9.32 -2.05
N ILE A 405 -17.63 8.37 -1.35
CA ILE A 405 -18.98 8.59 -0.81
C ILE A 405 -19.03 9.69 0.27
N HIS A 406 -17.92 9.94 0.95
CA HIS A 406 -17.79 10.95 1.99
C HIS A 406 -17.42 12.32 1.42
N LEU A 407 -16.72 12.35 0.30
CA LEU A 407 -16.17 13.54 -0.30
C LEU A 407 -16.35 13.53 -1.82
N ARG A 408 -17.45 14.15 -2.27
CA ARG A 408 -17.85 14.22 -3.69
C ARG A 408 -17.22 15.43 -4.37
N PHE A 409 -16.24 15.19 -5.25
CA PHE A 409 -15.50 16.23 -5.96
C PHE A 409 -15.81 16.33 -7.46
N GLU A 410 -16.87 15.69 -7.94
CA GLU A 410 -17.20 15.66 -9.37
C GLU A 410 -17.32 17.06 -9.97
N HIS A 411 -18.02 17.96 -9.27
CA HIS A 411 -18.20 19.33 -9.71
C HIS A 411 -16.85 20.07 -9.85
N GLN A 412 -15.97 19.95 -8.85
CA GLN A 412 -14.67 20.61 -8.85
C GLN A 412 -13.72 19.98 -9.87
N ALA A 413 -13.69 18.64 -9.97
CA ALA A 413 -12.87 17.92 -10.93
C ALA A 413 -13.27 18.27 -12.37
N PHE A 414 -14.57 18.24 -12.68
CA PHE A 414 -15.10 18.66 -13.97
C PHE A 414 -14.66 20.07 -14.33
N PHE A 415 -14.84 21.01 -13.40
CA PHE A 415 -14.48 22.41 -13.63
C PHE A 415 -12.99 22.58 -13.93
N GLN A 416 -12.13 21.87 -13.21
CA GLN A 416 -10.69 21.91 -13.46
C GLN A 416 -10.32 21.37 -14.85
N PHE A 417 -10.95 20.29 -15.31
CA PHE A 417 -10.76 19.80 -16.67
C PHE A 417 -11.28 20.76 -17.74
N PHE A 418 -12.43 21.40 -17.49
CA PHE A 418 -12.98 22.44 -18.37
C PHE A 418 -12.04 23.64 -18.46
N MET A 419 -11.57 24.17 -17.34
CA MET A 419 -10.62 25.28 -17.28
C MET A 419 -9.29 24.92 -17.96
N ALA A 420 -8.80 23.69 -17.78
CA ALA A 420 -7.64 23.19 -18.50
C ALA A 420 -7.86 23.23 -20.02
N PHE A 421 -9.02 22.79 -20.52
CA PHE A 421 -9.30 22.83 -21.95
C PHE A 421 -9.39 24.27 -22.47
N GLU A 422 -10.18 25.11 -21.80
CA GLU A 422 -10.36 26.52 -22.18
C GLU A 422 -9.03 27.27 -22.21
N LYS A 423 -8.23 27.19 -21.13
CA LYS A 423 -6.93 27.88 -21.08
C LYS A 423 -5.99 27.36 -22.17
N ALA A 424 -5.94 26.05 -22.41
CA ALA A 424 -5.11 25.49 -23.47
C ALA A 424 -5.54 26.01 -24.86
N LEU A 425 -6.84 26.16 -25.11
CA LEU A 425 -7.36 26.72 -26.36
C LEU A 425 -7.01 28.20 -26.51
N MET A 426 -7.24 29.00 -25.47
CA MET A 426 -6.94 30.44 -25.48
C MET A 426 -5.45 30.73 -25.70
N ILE A 427 -4.57 29.87 -25.20
CA ILE A 427 -3.12 30.00 -25.37
C ILE A 427 -2.68 29.62 -26.79
N ASN A 428 -3.24 28.56 -27.38
CA ASN A 428 -2.69 27.94 -28.58
C ASN A 428 -3.44 28.28 -29.89
N GLU A 429 -4.75 28.56 -29.84
CA GLU A 429 -5.58 28.68 -31.06
C GLU A 429 -5.91 30.12 -31.47
N LYS A 430 -5.42 31.14 -30.73
CA LYS A 430 -5.63 32.57 -31.05
C LYS A 430 -7.10 32.90 -31.39
N ILE A 431 -8.01 32.54 -30.48
CA ILE A 431 -9.45 32.70 -30.68
C ILE A 431 -9.81 34.19 -30.75
N ASP A 432 -10.45 34.61 -31.84
CA ASP A 432 -10.86 36.00 -32.08
C ASP A 432 -12.15 36.36 -31.31
N MET A 433 -12.32 37.66 -31.03
CA MET A 433 -13.53 38.20 -30.39
C MET A 433 -14.78 37.94 -31.26
N GLY A 434 -15.68 37.08 -30.79
CA GLY A 434 -16.93 36.72 -31.46
C GLY A 434 -16.95 35.30 -32.03
N GLU A 435 -15.82 34.59 -32.02
CA GLU A 435 -15.80 33.17 -32.35
C GLU A 435 -16.36 32.32 -31.20
N SER A 436 -17.13 31.29 -31.55
CA SER A 436 -17.70 30.36 -30.57
C SER A 436 -16.62 29.42 -30.05
N LEU A 437 -16.23 29.58 -28.78
CA LEU A 437 -15.22 28.76 -28.11
C LEU A 437 -15.49 27.25 -28.27
N VAL A 438 -16.73 26.82 -28.11
CA VAL A 438 -17.13 25.40 -28.29
C VAL A 438 -16.89 24.89 -29.71
N LYS A 439 -17.08 25.73 -30.74
CA LYS A 439 -16.84 25.35 -32.14
C LYS A 439 -15.34 25.16 -32.40
N GLU A 440 -14.51 26.07 -31.91
CA GLU A 440 -13.06 25.92 -32.05
C GLU A 440 -12.57 24.72 -31.24
N ALA A 441 -13.06 24.53 -30.01
CA ALA A 441 -12.74 23.36 -29.18
C ALA A 441 -13.03 22.04 -29.91
N TYR A 442 -14.21 21.88 -30.52
CA TYR A 442 -14.57 20.67 -31.25
C TYR A 442 -13.68 20.42 -32.47
N LYS A 443 -13.35 21.48 -33.23
CA LYS A 443 -12.46 21.41 -34.40
C LYS A 443 -11.05 20.90 -34.06
N GLN A 444 -10.62 20.99 -32.81
CA GLN A 444 -9.32 20.47 -32.38
C GLN A 444 -9.32 18.95 -32.13
N ILE A 445 -10.49 18.35 -31.92
CA ILE A 445 -10.63 16.95 -31.48
C ILE A 445 -11.59 16.11 -32.33
N TYR A 446 -12.28 16.68 -33.33
CA TYR A 446 -13.24 15.96 -34.18
C TYR A 446 -12.67 14.71 -34.87
N LYS A 447 -11.36 14.70 -35.16
CA LYS A 447 -10.65 13.57 -35.78
C LYS A 447 -10.65 12.29 -34.92
N TYR A 448 -11.05 12.38 -33.65
CA TYR A 448 -11.17 11.26 -32.73
C TYR A 448 -12.61 10.68 -32.68
N GLU A 449 -13.45 10.99 -33.67
CA GLU A 449 -14.80 10.42 -33.84
C GLU A 449 -15.74 10.68 -32.64
N ILE A 450 -15.59 11.84 -32.00
CA ILE A 450 -16.45 12.28 -30.90
C ILE A 450 -17.76 12.83 -31.46
N ASP A 451 -18.88 12.39 -30.87
CA ASP A 451 -20.20 12.93 -31.20
C ASP A 451 -20.28 14.44 -30.86
N GLU A 452 -20.57 15.26 -31.88
CA GLU A 452 -20.60 16.72 -31.73
C GLU A 452 -21.70 17.18 -30.76
N SER A 453 -22.83 16.46 -30.71
CA SER A 453 -23.96 16.84 -29.86
C SER A 453 -23.67 16.59 -28.38
N GLU A 454 -23.08 15.44 -28.05
CA GLU A 454 -22.65 15.12 -26.69
C GLU A 454 -21.48 16.01 -26.27
N PHE A 455 -20.53 16.29 -27.16
CA PHE A 455 -19.45 17.24 -26.89
C PHE A 455 -20.02 18.62 -26.49
N LYS A 456 -20.92 19.19 -27.31
CA LYS A 456 -21.54 20.49 -27.03
C LYS A 456 -22.30 20.49 -25.71
N LYS A 457 -23.03 19.42 -25.42
CA LYS A 457 -23.77 19.27 -24.17
C LYS A 457 -22.83 19.30 -22.96
N VAL A 458 -21.78 18.48 -22.95
CA VAL A 458 -20.78 18.44 -21.88
C VAL A 458 -20.07 19.79 -21.76
N PHE A 459 -19.63 20.37 -22.87
CA PHE A 459 -18.95 21.68 -22.86
C PHE A 459 -19.82 22.80 -22.28
N SER A 460 -21.13 22.79 -22.59
CA SER A 460 -22.08 23.77 -22.06
C SER A 460 -22.23 23.72 -20.54
N ILE A 461 -21.98 22.57 -19.89
CA ILE A 461 -21.98 22.48 -18.42
C ILE A 461 -20.86 23.37 -17.88
N GLY A 462 -19.66 23.34 -18.48
CA GLY A 462 -18.53 24.17 -18.07
C GLY A 462 -18.78 25.67 -18.26
N GLU A 463 -19.39 26.05 -19.38
CA GLU A 463 -19.81 27.44 -19.62
C GLU A 463 -20.83 27.92 -18.58
N GLN A 464 -21.83 27.09 -18.25
CA GLN A 464 -22.81 27.41 -17.21
C GLN A 464 -22.18 27.52 -15.81
N MET A 465 -21.23 26.64 -15.49
CA MET A 465 -20.48 26.71 -14.23
C MET A 465 -19.69 28.01 -14.12
N LYS A 466 -19.00 28.40 -15.19
CA LYS A 466 -18.26 29.66 -15.26
C LYS A 466 -19.18 30.89 -15.15
N ALA A 467 -20.39 30.80 -15.70
CA ALA A 467 -21.43 31.82 -15.55
C ALA A 467 -22.08 31.86 -14.16
N GLY A 468 -21.72 30.95 -13.24
CA GLY A 468 -22.24 30.92 -11.88
C GLY A 468 -23.67 30.37 -11.77
N VAL A 469 -24.11 29.55 -12.71
CA VAL A 469 -25.43 28.89 -12.64
C VAL A 469 -25.45 27.94 -11.43
N ALA A 470 -26.41 28.14 -10.53
CA ALA A 470 -26.57 27.33 -9.33
C ALA A 470 -27.20 25.96 -9.65
N HIS A 471 -26.90 24.95 -8.82
CA HIS A 471 -27.50 23.60 -8.85
C HIS A 471 -27.28 22.80 -10.13
N LEU A 472 -26.18 23.03 -10.85
CA LEU A 472 -25.79 22.16 -11.97
C LEU A 472 -25.48 20.75 -11.47
N GLN A 473 -26.13 19.76 -12.08
CA GLN A 473 -25.82 18.37 -11.83
C GLN A 473 -24.63 17.96 -12.71
N VAL A 474 -23.49 17.71 -12.07
CA VAL A 474 -22.30 17.14 -12.72
C VAL A 474 -22.23 15.67 -12.35
N THR A 475 -22.27 14.80 -13.36
CA THR A 475 -22.11 13.35 -13.16
C THR A 475 -20.65 12.94 -13.36
N GLU A 476 -20.27 11.78 -12.84
CA GLU A 476 -18.95 11.18 -13.08
C GLU A 476 -18.67 10.97 -14.58
N VAL A 477 -19.69 10.61 -15.36
CA VAL A 477 -19.57 10.50 -16.82
C VAL A 477 -19.12 11.82 -17.43
N ASN A 478 -19.72 12.94 -17.01
CA ASN A 478 -19.33 14.26 -17.50
C ASN A 478 -17.88 14.60 -17.10
N VAL A 479 -17.45 14.24 -15.89
CA VAL A 479 -16.06 14.43 -15.45
C VAL A 479 -15.10 13.67 -16.35
N ILE A 480 -15.40 12.40 -16.63
CA ILE A 480 -14.58 11.55 -17.49
C ILE A 480 -14.56 12.13 -18.91
N GLU A 481 -15.70 12.42 -19.53
CA GLU A 481 -15.77 12.99 -20.88
C GLU A 481 -14.96 14.28 -20.99
N MET A 482 -15.14 15.20 -20.05
CA MET A 482 -14.40 16.46 -20.03
C MET A 482 -12.88 16.24 -19.89
N LYS A 483 -12.45 15.30 -19.02
CA LYS A 483 -11.05 14.84 -18.92
C LYS A 483 -10.54 14.28 -20.25
N GLN A 484 -11.33 13.46 -20.93
CA GLN A 484 -10.94 12.85 -22.20
C GLN A 484 -10.79 13.91 -23.29
N TYR A 485 -11.72 14.87 -23.38
CA TYR A 485 -11.66 15.95 -24.37
C TYR A 485 -10.40 16.81 -24.25
N VAL A 486 -10.08 17.25 -23.03
CA VAL A 486 -8.84 18.00 -22.79
C VAL A 486 -7.59 17.13 -23.02
N GLY A 487 -7.65 15.84 -22.66
CA GLY A 487 -6.57 14.90 -22.94
C GLY A 487 -6.30 14.74 -24.44
N LEU A 488 -7.33 14.52 -25.25
CA LEU A 488 -7.21 14.43 -26.70
C LEU A 488 -6.64 15.71 -27.31
N TYR A 489 -7.02 16.86 -26.78
CA TYR A 489 -6.44 18.12 -27.22
C TYR A 489 -4.95 18.26 -26.85
N PHE A 490 -4.54 17.87 -25.64
CA PHE A 490 -3.12 17.83 -25.28
C PHE A 490 -2.32 16.86 -26.16
N VAL A 491 -2.88 15.72 -26.55
CA VAL A 491 -2.25 14.82 -27.54
C VAL A 491 -2.10 15.53 -28.88
N THR A 492 -3.12 16.27 -29.34
CA THR A 492 -3.02 17.09 -30.57
C THR A 492 -1.90 18.13 -30.46
N LEU A 493 -1.79 18.86 -29.35
CA LEU A 493 -0.72 19.85 -29.14
C LEU A 493 0.67 19.21 -29.12
N ALA A 494 0.82 18.09 -28.41
CA ALA A 494 2.08 17.34 -28.36
C ALA A 494 2.49 16.82 -29.75
N THR A 495 1.53 16.31 -30.53
CA THR A 495 1.75 15.83 -31.90
C THR A 495 2.11 16.97 -32.85
N ARG A 496 1.48 18.14 -32.73
CA ARG A 496 1.84 19.32 -33.53
C ARG A 496 3.27 19.78 -33.26
N LYS A 497 3.71 19.72 -32.00
CA LYS A 497 5.03 20.20 -31.60
C LYS A 497 6.15 19.20 -31.91
N PHE A 498 5.90 17.89 -31.76
CA PHE A 498 6.96 16.87 -31.80
C PHE A 498 6.67 15.69 -32.74
N GLY A 499 5.49 15.61 -33.35
CA GLY A 499 5.10 14.46 -34.18
C GLY A 499 5.92 14.30 -35.46
N SER A 500 6.54 15.37 -35.97
CA SER A 500 7.43 15.33 -37.15
C SER A 500 8.84 14.80 -36.84
N GLU A 501 9.26 14.75 -35.57
CA GLU A 501 10.58 14.26 -35.14
C GLU A 501 10.57 12.77 -34.75
N SER A 502 9.44 12.08 -34.93
CA SER A 502 9.20 10.72 -34.44
C SER A 502 9.15 9.64 -35.53
N ASN A 503 9.59 9.95 -36.75
CA ASN A 503 9.77 8.97 -37.85
C ASN A 503 11.21 8.44 -37.91
#